data_AF-A0A7C2NY59-F1
#
_entry.id   AF-A0A7C2NY59-F1
#
_cell.length_a   1.000
_cell.length_b   1.000
_cell.length_c   1.000
_cell.angle_alpha   90.00
_cell.angle_beta   90.00
_cell.angle_gamma   90.00
#
_symmetry.space_group_name_H-M   'P 1'
#
loop_
_entity.id
_entity.type
_entity.pdbx_description
1 polymer ?
#
loop_
_entity_poly.entity_id
_entity_poly.type
_entity_poly.pdbx_seq_one_letter_code
_entity_poly.pdbx_strand_id
1 'polypeptide(L)' 'MDKNKINLNQNWKFSLSEKSKGIENIPTGLIEPGKWFNAVVPGTIHTDLLNNKLIDDPYFA' A
#
# COMPACT_ATOMS: atom_id res chain seq x y z
N MET A 1 6.36 26.21 13.95
CA MET A 1 7.04 25.11 13.21
C MET A 1 8.53 25.43 13.18
N ASP A 2 9.39 24.47 13.52
CA ASP A 2 10.84 24.64 13.40
C ASP A 2 11.22 24.83 11.93
N LYS A 3 12.01 25.87 11.64
CA LYS A 3 12.45 26.20 10.27
C LYS A 3 13.33 25.11 9.63
N ASN A 4 13.84 24.16 10.41
CA ASN A 4 14.75 23.10 9.96
C ASN A 4 14.12 21.69 9.99
N LYS A 5 12.81 21.55 10.17
CA LYS A 5 12.12 20.25 10.16
C LYS A 5 11.32 20.07 8.87
N ILE A 6 11.50 18.93 8.22
CA ILE A 6 10.77 18.53 7.02
C ILE A 6 9.96 17.28 7.38
N ASN A 7 8.65 17.31 7.12
CA ASN A 7 7.79 16.15 7.29
C ASN A 7 7.85 15.27 6.05
N LEU A 8 8.26 14.01 6.22
CA LEU A 8 8.29 13.02 5.17
C LEU A 8 7.03 12.16 5.22
N ASN A 9 5.86 12.77 5.08
CA ASN A 9 4.57 12.10 5.26
C ASN A 9 3.60 12.28 4.08
N GLN A 10 4.08 12.82 2.95
CA GLN A 10 3.29 13.07 1.76
C GLN A 10 3.78 12.22 0.59
N ASN A 11 2.87 11.86 -0.32
CA ASN A 11 3.17 11.20 -1.59
C ASN A 11 3.93 9.87 -1.47
N TRP A 12 3.77 9.17 -0.35
CA TRP A 12 4.28 7.83 -0.20
C TRP A 12 3.54 6.87 -1.12
N LYS A 13 4.28 5.87 -1.60
CA LYS A 13 3.74 4.77 -2.37
C LYS A 13 4.25 3.45 -1.81
N PHE A 14 3.48 2.39 -2.02
CA PHE A 14 3.89 1.03 -1.70
C PHE A 14 3.72 0.12 -2.92
N SER A 15 4.49 -0.95 -2.96
CA SER A 15 4.33 -2.03 -3.92
C SER A 15 4.68 -3.35 -3.27
N LEU A 16 4.18 -4.44 -3.85
CA LEU A 16 4.73 -5.75 -3.56
C LEU A 16 6.13 -5.87 -4.19
N SER A 17 7.03 -6.56 -3.50
CA SER A 17 8.41 -6.78 -3.98
C SER A 17 8.42 -7.61 -5.27
N GLU A 18 9.30 -7.26 -6.20
CA GLU A 18 9.56 -8.06 -7.42
C GLU A 18 9.89 -9.53 -7.12
N LYS A 19 10.49 -9.79 -5.96
CA LYS A 19 10.80 -11.15 -5.49
C LYS A 19 9.57 -11.98 -5.14
N SER A 20 8.41 -11.34 -5.00
CA SER A 20 7.12 -11.98 -4.74
C SER A 20 6.42 -12.44 -6.02
N LYS A 21 7.05 -12.24 -7.20
CA LYS A 21 6.53 -12.73 -8.47
C LYS A 21 6.49 -14.27 -8.46
N GLY A 22 5.31 -14.81 -8.76
CA GLY A 22 5.09 -16.26 -8.77
C GLY A 22 4.72 -16.87 -7.42
N ILE A 23 4.49 -16.06 -6.37
CA ILE A 23 3.87 -16.56 -5.13
C ILE A 23 2.43 -16.95 -5.43
N GLU A 24 2.09 -18.21 -5.17
CA GLU A 24 0.73 -18.74 -5.25
C GLU A 24 -0.18 -18.03 -4.22
N ASN A 25 -1.45 -17.80 -4.57
CA ASN A 25 -2.47 -17.10 -3.77
C ASN A 25 -2.46 -15.56 -3.79
N ILE A 26 -1.77 -14.92 -4.73
CA ILE A 26 -1.97 -13.49 -5.02
C ILE A 26 -3.00 -13.36 -6.15
N PRO A 27 -4.15 -12.70 -5.92
CA PRO A 27 -5.16 -12.53 -6.96
C PRO A 27 -4.58 -11.77 -8.16
N THR A 28 -4.44 -12.45 -9.28
CA THR A 28 -3.88 -11.88 -10.51
C THR A 28 -4.79 -10.74 -10.99
N GLY A 29 -4.19 -9.61 -11.37
CA GLY A 29 -4.91 -8.41 -11.83
C GLY A 29 -5.32 -7.41 -10.75
N LEU A 30 -5.37 -7.81 -9.48
CA LEU A 30 -5.64 -6.89 -8.35
C LEU A 30 -4.34 -6.29 -7.82
N ILE A 31 -3.39 -7.14 -7.41
CA ILE A 31 -2.08 -6.74 -6.88
C ILE A 31 -1.00 -7.47 -7.65
N GLU A 32 -0.03 -6.71 -8.16
CA GLU A 32 1.09 -7.26 -8.91
C GLU A 32 2.41 -6.72 -8.32
N PRO A 33 3.47 -7.55 -8.25
CA PRO A 33 4.81 -7.07 -7.97
C PRO A 33 5.19 -5.89 -8.87
N GLY A 34 5.80 -4.87 -8.29
CA GLY A 34 6.24 -3.67 -9.02
C GLY A 34 5.13 -2.65 -9.33
N LYS A 35 3.86 -2.99 -9.17
CA LYS A 35 2.74 -2.03 -9.29
C LYS A 35 2.68 -1.16 -8.04
N TRP A 36 2.74 0.16 -8.23
CA TRP A 36 2.76 1.15 -7.15
C TRP A 36 1.36 1.69 -6.83
N PHE A 37 1.05 1.79 -5.55
CA PHE A 37 -0.20 2.31 -5.01
C PHE A 37 0.06 3.43 -4.01
N ASN A 38 -0.93 4.29 -3.77
CA ASN A 38 -0.77 5.39 -2.81
C ASN A 38 -0.76 4.85 -1.37
N ALA A 39 0.12 5.40 -0.53
CA ALA A 39 0.24 5.05 0.88
C ALA A 39 0.05 6.28 1.77
N VAL A 40 -0.58 6.10 2.93
CA VAL A 40 -0.76 7.16 3.93
C VAL A 40 0.26 6.97 5.06
N VAL A 41 0.98 8.05 5.39
CA VAL A 41 1.91 8.09 6.52
C VAL A 41 1.46 9.16 7.51
N PRO A 42 1.24 8.85 8.80
CA PRO A 42 1.31 7.51 9.41
C PRO A 42 0.14 6.62 8.99
N GLY A 43 0.39 5.31 8.89
CA GLY A 43 -0.60 4.32 8.46
C GLY A 43 0.00 2.90 8.43
N THR A 44 -0.75 1.95 7.89
CA THR A 44 -0.31 0.57 7.69
C THR A 44 -0.66 0.08 6.29
N ILE A 45 0.06 -0.92 5.80
CA ILE A 45 -0.23 -1.52 4.48
C ILE A 45 -1.67 -2.05 4.40
N HIS A 46 -2.22 -2.64 5.46
CA HIS A 46 -3.59 -3.16 5.44
C HIS A 46 -4.65 -2.07 5.20
N THR A 47 -4.50 -0.91 5.85
CA THR A 47 -5.38 0.24 5.61
C THR A 47 -5.18 0.83 4.22
N ASP A 48 -3.96 0.80 3.68
CA ASP A 48 -3.69 1.27 2.32
C ASP A 48 -4.28 0.31 1.27
N LEU A 49 -4.25 -1.01 1.50
CA LEU A 49 -4.94 -1.98 0.65
C LEU A 49 -6.45 -1.68 0.58
N LEU A 50 -7.08 -1.41 1.73
CA LEU A 50 -8.49 -1.03 1.80
C LEU A 50 -8.76 0.30 1.06
N ASN A 51 -7.95 1.34 1.32
CA ASN A 51 -8.10 2.65 0.68
C ASN A 51 -7.94 2.60 -0.86
N ASN A 52 -7.08 1.71 -1.36
CA ASN A 52 -6.90 1.47 -2.78
C ASN A 52 -7.89 0.44 -3.36
N LYS A 53 -8.86 -0.03 -2.56
CA LYS A 53 -9.88 -1.02 -2.95
C LYS A 53 -9.29 -2.33 -3.48
N LEU A 54 -8.18 -2.75 -2.88
CA LEU A 54 -7.46 -3.98 -3.24
C LEU A 54 -7.91 -5.19 -2.42
N ILE A 55 -8.64 -4.93 -1.33
CA ILE A 55 -9.32 -5.92 -0.48
C ILE A 55 -10.71 -5.39 -0.16
N ASP A 56 -11.64 -6.29 0.15
CA ASP A 56 -12.94 -5.94 0.69
C ASP A 56 -12.81 -5.40 2.13
N ASP A 57 -13.86 -4.74 2.62
CA ASP A 57 -13.89 -4.24 4.00
C ASP A 57 -13.80 -5.43 4.99
N PRO A 58 -12.72 -5.54 5.78
CA PRO A 58 -12.53 -6.67 6.68
C PRO A 58 -13.49 -6.68 7.87
N TYR A 59 -14.25 -5.60 8.11
CA TYR A 59 -15.21 -5.50 9.20
C TYR A 59 -16.66 -5.83 8.79
N PHE A 60 -16.94 -5.95 7.49
CA PHE A 60 -18.28 -6.23 6.98
C PHE A 60 -18.38 -7.69 6.49
N ALA A 61 -19.41 -8.40 6.94
CA ALA A 61 -19.69 -9.80 6.63
C ALA A 61 -20.97 -9.96 5.80
#